data_AF-I7CIS0-F1
#
_entry.id   AF-I7CIS0-F1
#
_cell.length_a   1.000
_cell.length_b   1.000
_cell.length_c   1.000
_cell.angle_alpha   90.00
_cell.angle_beta   90.00
_cell.angle_gamma   90.00
#
_symmetry.space_group_name_H-M   'P 1'
#
loop_
_entity.id
_entity.type
_entity.pdbx_description
1 polymer ?
#
loop_
_entity_poly.entity_id
_entity_poly.type
_entity_poly.pdbx_seq_one_letter_code
_entity_poly.pdbx_strand_id
1 'polypeptide(L)'
;MGFPKDWQKYDLVDFVKYHKRFKMHIQPKILELIEAKWRVDEYSENLRDVSEEISLPLSHSLTREERYRVRELKSFLGKYTEFLVKALKKEEKTNSNWVSFSISDQDMWERVIAQSFRECKQYYYCKNAQLDAYIEEDLECLESWEFWNANPDQLIWKKLIEHLKGLVSSFHSLQSYLEFGANHRKRRWSCEISGWEFDFFDSEKNELIELKFSDREFNIEWVCQTLLYVYLVKRTYGLDVQRIKILNTYQAKQWSWNLKELFVKGGLEGFFELLDIELNSKEKESFCSKAHKAMKDILTREASPDYSLEEIVRQHFALWSDKPKEIERCIDFFSRMVKLKERAKLVYDDTLVWTMWLQHRKKNRPN
;
A
#
# COMPACT_ATOMS: atom_id res chain seq x y z
N MET A 1 -32.86 5.64 -7.85
CA MET A 1 -32.72 4.22 -7.47
C MET A 1 -31.22 3.95 -7.32
N GLY A 2 -30.80 3.49 -6.15
CA GLY A 2 -29.40 3.44 -5.73
C GLY A 2 -28.57 2.42 -6.51
N PHE A 3 -27.34 2.80 -6.83
CA PHE A 3 -26.36 1.96 -7.52
C PHE A 3 -25.86 0.82 -6.62
N PRO A 4 -25.66 -0.41 -7.13
CA PRO A 4 -24.96 -1.47 -6.42
C PRO A 4 -23.48 -1.12 -6.22
N LYS A 5 -23.00 -1.23 -4.98
CA LYS A 5 -21.64 -0.93 -4.48
C LYS A 5 -20.55 -1.93 -4.89
N ASP A 6 -20.68 -2.65 -6.00
CA ASP A 6 -19.95 -3.92 -6.15
C ASP A 6 -18.54 -3.83 -6.75
N TRP A 7 -17.97 -2.63 -6.92
CA TRP A 7 -16.53 -2.43 -7.12
C TRP A 7 -15.99 -1.42 -6.11
N GLN A 8 -16.12 -1.72 -4.82
CA GLN A 8 -15.19 -1.12 -3.86
C GLN A 8 -13.84 -1.78 -4.08
N LYS A 9 -13.02 -1.18 -4.93
CA LYS A 9 -11.57 -1.35 -4.85
C LYS A 9 -11.19 -0.89 -3.46
N TYR A 10 -10.92 -1.83 -2.56
CA TYR A 10 -10.43 -1.47 -1.24
C TYR A 10 -8.97 -1.06 -1.41
N ASP A 11 -8.63 0.09 -0.85
CA ASP A 11 -7.27 0.37 -0.46
C ASP A 11 -6.81 -0.74 0.50
N LEU A 12 -5.53 -1.15 0.44
CA LEU A 12 -5.03 -2.24 1.27
C LEU A 12 -5.20 -1.95 2.77
N VAL A 13 -4.98 -0.69 3.19
CA VAL A 13 -5.14 -0.28 4.59
C VAL A 13 -6.60 -0.44 5.01
N ASP A 14 -7.53 0.01 4.18
CA ASP A 14 -8.97 -0.14 4.45
C ASP A 14 -9.42 -1.61 4.43
N PHE A 15 -8.84 -2.41 3.54
CA PHE A 15 -9.10 -3.84 3.49
C PHE A 15 -8.69 -4.53 4.79
N VAL A 16 -7.49 -4.24 5.29
CA VAL A 16 -7.00 -4.80 6.56
C VAL A 16 -7.84 -4.31 7.74
N LYS A 17 -8.20 -3.03 7.76
CA LYS A 17 -8.80 -2.40 8.92
C LYS A 17 -10.30 -2.63 9.04
N TYR A 18 -11.03 -2.58 7.93
CA TYR A 18 -12.51 -2.52 7.95
C TYR A 18 -13.18 -3.69 7.24
N HIS A 19 -12.48 -4.41 6.36
CA HIS A 19 -13.15 -5.43 5.55
C HIS A 19 -13.51 -6.66 6.38
N LYS A 20 -14.81 -6.91 6.56
CA LYS A 20 -15.35 -7.99 7.41
C LYS A 20 -14.74 -9.36 7.10
N ARG A 21 -14.58 -9.70 5.81
CA ARG A 21 -13.94 -10.97 5.40
C ARG A 21 -12.50 -11.06 5.88
N PHE A 22 -11.74 -9.96 5.79
CA PHE A 22 -10.37 -9.97 6.24
C PHE A 22 -10.33 -10.20 7.74
N LYS A 23 -11.04 -9.37 8.52
CA LYS A 23 -11.08 -9.45 9.98
C LYS A 23 -11.58 -10.80 10.51
N MET A 24 -12.62 -11.38 9.90
CA MET A 24 -13.29 -12.57 10.44
C MET A 24 -12.79 -13.90 9.87
N HIS A 25 -12.15 -13.91 8.70
CA HIS A 25 -11.80 -15.15 8.00
C HIS A 25 -10.35 -15.23 7.56
N ILE A 26 -9.78 -14.16 7.01
CA ILE A 26 -8.41 -14.20 6.46
C ILE A 26 -7.39 -13.96 7.58
N GLN A 27 -7.56 -12.89 8.36
CA GLN A 27 -6.65 -12.51 9.44
C GLN A 27 -6.45 -13.64 10.46
N PRO A 28 -7.51 -14.31 11.01
CA PRO A 28 -7.31 -15.39 11.97
C PRO A 28 -6.46 -16.53 11.40
N LYS A 29 -6.74 -16.95 10.16
CA LYS A 29 -5.96 -18.00 9.47
C LYS A 29 -4.50 -17.58 9.22
N ILE A 30 -4.24 -16.31 8.90
CA ILE A 30 -2.85 -15.80 8.79
C ILE A 30 -2.14 -15.93 10.14
N LEU A 31 -2.79 -15.52 11.24
CA LEU A 31 -2.21 -15.58 12.58
C LEU A 31 -1.98 -17.03 13.06
N GLU A 32 -2.85 -17.97 12.66
CA GLU A 32 -2.66 -19.41 12.89
C GLU A 32 -1.46 -20.01 12.15
N LEU A 33 -0.89 -19.33 11.15
CA LEU A 33 0.31 -19.76 10.45
C LEU A 33 1.59 -19.18 11.07
N ILE A 34 1.48 -18.16 11.92
CA ILE A 34 2.59 -17.56 12.66
C ILE A 34 3.01 -18.50 13.80
N GLU A 35 4.31 -18.60 14.09
CA GLU A 35 4.83 -19.41 15.21
C GLU A 35 4.11 -19.07 16.52
N ALA A 36 3.79 -20.09 17.33
CA ALA A 36 3.04 -19.91 18.57
C ALA A 36 3.73 -18.94 19.53
N LYS A 37 5.07 -18.93 19.54
CA LYS A 37 5.87 -17.98 20.34
C LYS A 37 5.62 -16.52 19.97
N TRP A 38 5.00 -16.23 18.84
CA TRP A 38 4.64 -14.87 18.40
C TRP A 38 3.13 -14.60 18.50
N ARG A 39 2.29 -15.56 18.90
CA ARG A 39 0.84 -15.34 18.97
C ARG A 39 0.46 -14.56 20.22
N VAL A 40 -0.61 -13.79 20.09
CA VAL A 40 -1.23 -13.03 21.18
C VAL A 40 -2.36 -13.88 21.72
N ASP A 41 -2.04 -14.80 22.64
CA ASP A 41 -3.05 -15.46 23.47
C ASP A 41 -3.20 -14.67 24.78
N GLU A 42 -4.28 -14.91 25.55
CA GLU A 42 -4.61 -14.20 26.82
C GLU A 42 -3.47 -14.18 27.88
N TYR A 43 -2.36 -14.88 27.63
CA TYR A 43 -1.18 -14.95 28.49
C TYR A 43 0.16 -14.67 27.76
N SER A 44 0.19 -14.18 26.51
CA SER A 44 1.46 -13.89 25.80
C SER A 44 1.44 -12.66 24.89
N GLU A 45 2.17 -11.60 25.27
CA GLU A 45 2.32 -10.31 24.57
C GLU A 45 3.42 -10.32 23.45
N ASN A 46 3.77 -11.49 22.89
CA ASN A 46 5.11 -11.69 22.32
C ASN A 46 5.47 -10.95 21.00
N LEU A 47 4.53 -10.62 20.10
CA LEU A 47 4.86 -9.80 18.91
C LEU A 47 5.17 -8.36 19.27
N ARG A 48 4.52 -7.84 20.31
CA ARG A 48 4.77 -6.49 20.83
C ARG A 48 6.12 -6.44 21.53
N ASP A 49 6.44 -7.47 22.31
CA ASP A 49 7.58 -7.46 23.24
C ASP A 49 8.96 -7.59 22.57
N VAL A 50 9.01 -8.02 21.30
CA VAL A 50 10.25 -8.00 20.50
C VAL A 50 10.59 -6.63 19.92
N SER A 51 9.92 -5.58 20.39
CA SER A 51 10.28 -4.22 20.00
C SER A 51 11.70 -3.88 20.42
N GLU A 52 12.43 -3.22 19.54
CA GLU A 52 13.68 -2.53 19.88
C GLU A 52 13.40 -1.03 20.00
N GLU A 53 13.79 -0.43 21.11
CA GLU A 53 13.77 1.03 21.28
C GLU A 53 15.01 1.63 20.62
N ILE A 54 14.81 2.53 19.65
CA ILE A 54 15.88 3.21 18.92
C ILE A 54 16.30 4.48 19.66
N SER A 55 15.31 5.23 20.14
CA SER A 55 15.49 6.45 20.92
C SER A 55 14.27 6.70 21.81
N LEU A 56 14.34 7.76 22.61
CA LEU A 56 13.18 8.23 23.37
C LEU A 56 12.01 8.59 22.42
N PRO A 57 10.75 8.39 22.84
CA PRO A 57 9.59 8.74 22.03
C PRO A 57 9.47 10.26 21.85
N LEU A 58 8.85 10.70 20.75
CA LEU A 58 8.67 12.12 20.45
C LEU A 58 7.93 12.86 21.58
N SER A 59 7.02 12.17 22.28
CA SER A 59 6.29 12.71 23.42
C SER A 59 7.16 13.20 24.58
N HIS A 60 8.44 12.81 24.61
CA HIS A 60 9.38 13.19 25.67
C HIS A 60 9.96 14.60 25.48
N SER A 61 10.06 15.08 24.24
CA SER A 61 10.52 16.44 23.93
C SER A 61 9.38 17.46 23.81
N LEU A 62 8.13 16.99 23.82
CA LEU A 62 6.92 17.80 23.62
C LEU A 62 6.17 18.09 24.93
N THR A 63 5.66 19.31 25.07
CA THR A 63 4.69 19.67 26.10
C THR A 63 3.33 19.02 25.84
N ARG A 64 2.38 19.20 26.76
CA ARG A 64 1.02 18.67 26.58
C ARG A 64 0.31 19.31 25.39
N GLU A 65 0.46 20.62 25.23
CA GLU A 65 -0.13 21.43 24.16
C GLU A 65 0.50 21.04 22.81
N GLU A 66 1.83 20.93 22.75
CA GLU A 66 2.53 20.51 21.54
C GLU A 66 2.14 19.08 21.11
N ARG A 67 1.92 18.17 22.08
CA ARG A 67 1.42 16.81 21.78
C ARG A 67 -0.01 16.80 21.24
N TYR A 68 -0.84 17.77 21.62
CA TYR A 68 -2.17 17.91 21.03
C TYR A 68 -2.05 18.37 19.58
N ARG A 69 -1.22 19.40 19.34
CA ARG A 69 -0.96 19.93 18.00
C ARG A 69 -0.41 18.89 17.03
N VAL A 70 0.61 18.12 17.44
CA VAL A 70 1.16 17.01 16.64
C VAL A 70 0.10 15.94 16.32
N ARG A 71 -0.85 15.70 17.22
CA ARG A 71 -1.92 14.72 16.98
C ARG A 71 -2.95 15.19 15.95
N GLU A 72 -3.20 16.48 15.84
CA GLU A 72 -4.04 17.05 14.77
C GLU A 72 -3.43 16.81 13.39
N LEU A 73 -2.09 16.85 13.30
CA LEU A 73 -1.34 16.63 12.07
C LEU A 73 -1.04 15.16 11.74
N LYS A 74 -1.50 14.19 12.55
CA LYS A 74 -1.08 12.77 12.43
C LYS A 74 -1.25 12.16 11.04
N SER A 75 -2.31 12.53 10.31
CA SER A 75 -2.59 11.97 8.98
C SER A 75 -1.57 12.48 7.96
N PHE A 76 -1.29 13.78 8.00
CA PHE A 76 -0.24 14.40 7.20
C PHE A 76 1.14 13.82 7.58
N LEU A 77 1.45 13.77 8.88
CA LEU A 77 2.74 13.31 9.40
C LEU A 77 3.05 11.87 9.03
N GLY A 78 2.04 11.00 8.88
CA GLY A 78 2.25 9.64 8.37
C GLY A 78 3.00 9.64 7.03
N LYS A 79 2.47 10.36 6.03
CA LYS A 79 3.07 10.42 4.69
C LYS A 79 4.28 11.35 4.62
N TYR A 80 4.24 12.49 5.31
CA TYR A 80 5.36 13.43 5.33
C TYR A 80 6.62 12.80 5.93
N THR A 81 6.48 11.94 6.94
CA THR A 81 7.60 11.22 7.55
C THR A 81 8.32 10.32 6.54
N GLU A 82 7.61 9.69 5.60
CA GLU A 82 8.24 8.92 4.52
C GLU A 82 9.19 9.80 3.70
N PHE A 83 8.69 10.89 3.13
CA PHE A 83 9.51 11.79 2.31
C PHE A 83 10.68 12.37 3.10
N LEU A 84 10.42 12.80 4.34
CA LEU A 84 11.42 13.41 5.21
C LEU A 84 12.52 12.42 5.61
N VAL A 85 12.17 11.21 6.04
CA VAL A 85 13.16 10.17 6.39
C VAL A 85 14.01 9.79 5.19
N LYS A 86 13.41 9.72 4.00
CA LYS A 86 14.15 9.47 2.76
C LYS A 86 15.16 10.58 2.45
N ALA A 87 14.73 11.84 2.54
CA ALA A 87 15.60 12.99 2.31
C ALA A 87 16.74 13.04 3.35
N LEU A 88 16.43 12.83 4.62
CA LEU A 88 17.39 12.75 5.71
C LEU A 88 18.41 11.60 5.48
N LYS A 89 17.95 10.42 5.06
CA LYS A 89 18.85 9.29 4.75
C LYS A 89 19.79 9.58 3.59
N LYS A 90 19.32 10.35 2.60
CA LYS A 90 20.16 10.80 1.48
C LYS A 90 21.24 11.75 1.98
N GLU A 91 20.89 12.72 2.81
CA GLU A 91 21.86 13.66 3.39
C GLU A 91 22.88 12.96 4.30
N GLU A 92 22.48 11.97 5.10
CA GLU A 92 23.42 11.15 5.89
C GLU A 92 24.49 10.49 5.02
N LYS A 93 24.11 10.03 3.82
CA LYS A 93 25.05 9.39 2.88
C LYS A 93 25.97 10.37 2.18
N THR A 94 25.54 11.60 1.94
CA THR A 94 26.27 12.57 1.12
C THR A 94 27.00 13.64 1.91
N ASN A 95 26.62 13.90 3.16
CA ASN A 95 27.15 14.98 3.97
C ASN A 95 28.09 14.45 5.07
N SER A 96 29.38 14.76 4.95
CA SER A 96 30.40 14.36 5.95
C SER A 96 30.16 14.95 7.34
N ASN A 97 29.36 16.01 7.45
CA ASN A 97 29.02 16.71 8.68
C ASN A 97 27.62 16.35 9.21
N TRP A 98 27.08 15.18 8.84
CA TRP A 98 25.75 14.69 9.24
C TRP A 98 25.46 14.81 10.74
N VAL A 99 26.45 14.53 11.60
CA VAL A 99 26.27 14.60 13.06
C VAL A 99 25.95 16.05 13.50
N SER A 100 26.63 17.04 12.90
CA SER A 100 26.39 18.46 13.15
C SER A 100 25.24 19.06 12.33
N PHE A 101 24.45 18.23 11.64
CA PHE A 101 23.27 18.66 10.89
C PHE A 101 22.35 19.50 11.79
N SER A 102 22.14 20.75 11.42
CA SER A 102 21.20 21.66 12.06
C SER A 102 20.14 22.08 11.04
N ILE A 103 18.89 21.80 11.38
CA ILE A 103 17.69 22.26 10.66
C ILE A 103 17.50 23.78 10.65
N SER A 104 18.41 24.52 11.30
CA SER A 104 18.44 26.00 11.29
C SER A 104 19.33 26.56 10.18
N ASP A 105 19.98 25.72 9.39
CA ASP A 105 20.67 26.11 8.15
C ASP A 105 19.66 26.17 7.00
N GLN A 106 19.58 27.31 6.31
CA GLN A 106 18.59 27.55 5.24
C GLN A 106 18.77 26.63 4.03
N ASP A 107 20.00 26.39 3.60
CA ASP A 107 20.27 25.54 2.43
C ASP A 107 19.93 24.08 2.74
N MET A 108 20.19 23.65 3.98
CA MET A 108 19.84 22.31 4.45
C MET A 108 18.33 22.17 4.64
N TRP A 109 17.67 23.20 5.18
CA TRP A 109 16.23 23.24 5.35
C TRP A 109 15.50 23.12 4.01
N GLU A 110 15.94 23.87 2.99
CA GLU A 110 15.31 23.85 1.66
C GLU A 110 15.38 22.45 1.03
N ARG A 111 16.57 21.81 1.08
CA ARG A 111 16.78 20.50 0.45
C ARG A 111 16.11 19.33 1.17
N VAL A 112 15.88 19.45 2.48
CA VAL A 112 15.32 18.36 3.29
C VAL A 112 13.86 18.63 3.62
N ILE A 113 13.57 19.73 4.30
CA ILE A 113 12.26 20.00 4.89
C ILE A 113 11.28 20.47 3.82
N ALA A 114 11.64 21.53 3.09
CA ALA A 114 10.77 22.10 2.06
C ALA A 114 10.59 21.14 0.88
N GLN A 115 11.67 20.49 0.43
CA GLN A 115 11.58 19.50 -0.64
C GLN A 115 10.69 18.31 -0.27
N SER A 116 10.84 17.75 0.94
CA SER A 116 9.95 16.67 1.41
C SER A 116 8.50 17.12 1.49
N PHE A 117 8.27 18.40 1.81
CA PHE A 117 6.94 18.97 1.90
C PHE A 117 6.31 19.10 0.51
N ARG A 118 7.05 19.62 -0.48
CA ARG A 118 6.62 19.69 -1.88
C ARG A 118 6.25 18.32 -2.44
N GLU A 119 7.05 17.29 -2.16
CA GLU A 119 6.75 15.90 -2.58
C GLU A 119 5.49 15.36 -1.91
N CYS A 120 5.30 15.65 -0.62
CA CYS A 120 4.10 15.28 0.12
C CYS A 120 2.84 15.95 -0.43
N LYS A 121 2.89 17.27 -0.70
CA LYS A 121 1.79 18.03 -1.31
C LYS A 121 1.44 17.50 -2.70
N GLN A 122 2.45 17.23 -3.52
CA GLN A 122 2.26 16.61 -4.84
C GLN A 122 1.59 15.23 -4.73
N TYR A 123 1.98 14.42 -3.74
CA TYR A 123 1.36 13.12 -3.50
C TYR A 123 -0.15 13.24 -3.22
N TYR A 124 -0.55 14.11 -2.29
CA TYR A 124 -1.97 14.33 -1.96
C TYR A 124 -2.76 14.86 -3.17
N TYR A 125 -2.20 15.83 -3.90
CA TYR A 125 -2.78 16.35 -5.13
C TYR A 125 -3.02 15.25 -6.18
N CYS A 126 -2.01 14.43 -6.47
CA CYS A 126 -2.12 13.32 -7.41
C CYS A 126 -3.11 12.23 -6.99
N LYS A 127 -3.38 12.09 -5.67
CA LYS A 127 -4.32 11.12 -5.12
C LYS A 127 -5.77 11.64 -5.09
N ASN A 128 -6.03 12.87 -5.52
CA ASN A 128 -7.30 13.57 -5.30
C ASN A 128 -7.74 13.51 -3.82
N ALA A 129 -6.77 13.42 -2.91
CA ALA A 129 -7.02 13.42 -1.48
C ALA A 129 -6.95 14.86 -0.99
N GLN A 130 -8.02 15.33 -0.34
CA GLN A 130 -8.05 16.66 0.24
C GLN A 130 -7.25 16.64 1.55
N LEU A 131 -6.24 17.51 1.64
CA LEU A 131 -5.79 17.99 2.93
C LEU A 131 -6.90 18.90 3.48
N ASP A 132 -7.09 18.88 4.79
CA ASP A 132 -7.99 19.82 5.45
C ASP A 132 -7.48 21.24 5.17
N ALA A 133 -8.35 22.16 4.73
CA ALA A 133 -7.96 23.54 4.43
C ALA A 133 -7.29 24.21 5.65
N TYR A 134 -7.74 23.88 6.85
CA TYR A 134 -7.11 24.35 8.09
C TYR A 134 -5.67 23.84 8.25
N ILE A 135 -5.44 22.59 7.86
CA ILE A 135 -4.09 21.97 7.88
C ILE A 135 -3.22 22.58 6.78
N GLU A 136 -3.75 22.91 5.60
CA GLU A 136 -2.96 23.53 4.53
C GLU A 136 -2.39 24.89 4.94
N GLU A 137 -3.21 25.76 5.54
CA GLU A 137 -2.77 27.07 6.06
C GLU A 137 -1.66 26.90 7.11
N ASP A 138 -1.80 25.94 8.02
CA ASP A 138 -0.80 25.64 9.06
C ASP A 138 0.54 25.15 8.49
N LEU A 139 0.52 24.55 7.30
CA LEU A 139 1.69 23.94 6.66
C LEU A 139 2.42 24.86 5.68
N GLU A 140 1.91 26.06 5.39
CA GLU A 140 2.59 27.07 4.54
C GLU A 140 4.00 27.40 5.05
N CYS A 141 4.22 27.26 6.36
CA CYS A 141 5.52 27.44 6.98
C CYS A 141 6.60 26.44 6.52
N LEU A 142 6.21 25.33 5.91
CA LEU A 142 7.13 24.36 5.34
C LEU A 142 7.49 24.67 3.88
N GLU A 143 6.82 25.64 3.23
CA GLU A 143 7.06 26.03 1.83
C GLU A 143 8.11 27.12 1.66
N SER A 144 8.24 28.05 2.62
CA SER A 144 9.26 29.11 2.57
C SER A 144 9.96 29.32 3.90
N TRP A 145 11.25 29.65 3.80
CA TRP A 145 12.09 29.97 4.94
C TRP A 145 11.62 31.21 5.72
N GLU A 146 11.04 32.20 5.04
CA GLU A 146 10.46 33.37 5.71
C GLU A 146 9.27 32.97 6.59
N PHE A 147 8.34 32.17 6.07
CA PHE A 147 7.19 31.69 6.85
C PHE A 147 7.60 30.76 7.98
N TRP A 148 8.60 29.90 7.75
CA TRP A 148 9.19 29.04 8.77
C TRP A 148 9.68 29.83 9.99
N ASN A 149 10.37 30.95 9.78
CA ASN A 149 10.93 31.76 10.86
C ASN A 149 9.89 32.60 11.60
N ALA A 150 8.76 32.91 10.97
CA ALA A 150 7.64 33.61 11.58
C ALA A 150 6.62 32.67 12.25
N ASN A 151 6.71 31.36 12.02
CA ASN A 151 5.70 30.40 12.47
C ASN A 151 5.78 30.13 13.99
N PRO A 152 4.66 30.21 14.73
CA PRO A 152 4.64 29.97 16.18
C PRO A 152 4.94 28.52 16.58
N ASP A 153 4.65 27.56 15.70
CA ASP A 153 4.89 26.12 15.85
C ASP A 153 6.31 25.71 15.36
N GLN A 154 7.18 26.66 15.00
CA GLN A 154 8.53 26.34 14.49
C GLN A 154 9.30 25.40 15.44
N LEU A 155 9.18 25.61 16.75
CA LEU A 155 9.83 24.75 17.75
C LEU A 155 9.29 23.32 17.75
N ILE A 156 7.99 23.12 17.48
CA ILE A 156 7.37 21.80 17.37
C ILE A 156 7.96 21.05 16.19
N TRP A 157 8.02 21.70 15.03
CA TRP A 157 8.63 21.12 13.83
C TRP A 157 10.10 20.81 14.03
N LYS A 158 10.85 21.71 14.70
CA LYS A 158 12.26 21.47 15.02
C LYS A 158 12.46 20.20 15.85
N LYS A 159 11.65 20.02 16.90
CA LYS A 159 11.66 18.80 17.73
C LYS A 159 11.28 17.56 16.93
N LEU A 160 10.27 17.65 16.06
CA LEU A 160 9.83 16.54 15.21
C LEU A 160 10.91 16.10 14.22
N ILE A 161 11.56 17.05 13.54
CA ILE A 161 12.58 16.72 12.54
C ILE A 161 13.85 16.17 13.22
N GLU A 162 14.27 16.75 14.35
CA GLU A 162 15.43 16.23 15.08
C GLU A 162 15.15 14.82 15.64
N HIS A 163 13.93 14.57 16.10
CA HIS A 163 13.47 13.24 16.47
C HIS A 163 13.56 12.25 15.30
N LEU A 164 13.02 12.61 14.12
CA LEU A 164 13.07 11.75 12.94
C LEU A 164 14.48 11.53 12.40
N LYS A 165 15.36 12.54 12.47
CA LYS A 165 16.78 12.44 12.16
C LYS A 165 17.47 11.37 13.03
N GLY A 166 17.12 11.29 14.31
CA GLY A 166 17.61 10.26 15.22
C GLY A 166 17.26 8.83 14.78
N LEU A 167 16.20 8.65 13.99
CA LEU A 167 15.75 7.34 13.51
C LEU A 167 16.44 6.88 12.22
N VAL A 168 17.17 7.75 11.52
CA VAL A 168 17.70 7.49 10.16
C VAL A 168 18.74 6.36 10.14
N SER A 169 19.46 6.17 11.24
CA SER A 169 20.45 5.10 11.44
C SER A 169 19.83 3.70 11.43
N SER A 170 18.53 3.58 11.69
CA SER A 170 17.77 2.32 11.69
C SER A 170 17.59 1.70 10.29
N PHE A 171 17.87 2.48 9.25
CA PHE A 171 17.72 2.08 7.84
C PHE A 171 19.08 1.85 7.20
N HIS A 172 19.24 0.84 6.32
CA HIS A 172 20.50 0.61 5.60
C HIS A 172 20.39 1.23 4.20
N SER A 173 19.43 0.73 3.44
CA SER A 173 18.99 1.33 2.19
C SER A 173 17.49 1.63 2.25
N LEU A 174 17.08 2.71 1.57
CA LEU A 174 15.68 3.10 1.45
C LEU A 174 15.37 3.30 -0.02
N GLN A 175 14.59 2.39 -0.58
CA GLN A 175 13.98 2.56 -1.89
C GLN A 175 12.49 2.81 -1.68
N SER A 176 11.97 3.97 -2.08
CA SER A 176 10.53 4.24 -1.93
C SER A 176 9.71 3.37 -2.89
N TYR A 177 8.42 3.18 -2.63
CA TYR A 177 7.56 2.41 -3.54
C TYR A 177 7.61 2.90 -4.99
N LEU A 178 7.70 4.22 -5.21
CA LEU A 178 7.82 4.79 -6.55
C LEU A 178 9.12 4.36 -7.25
N GLU A 179 10.24 4.41 -6.55
CA GLU A 179 11.55 3.95 -7.06
C GLU A 179 11.56 2.43 -7.28
N PHE A 180 10.95 1.70 -6.34
CA PHE A 180 10.77 0.26 -6.46
C PHE A 180 9.97 -0.12 -7.69
N GLY A 181 8.81 0.52 -7.91
CA GLY A 181 7.98 0.29 -9.07
C GLY A 181 8.67 0.67 -10.39
N ALA A 182 9.47 1.74 -10.39
CA ALA A 182 10.25 2.16 -11.56
C ALA A 182 11.35 1.15 -11.94
N ASN A 183 11.97 0.53 -10.94
CA ASN A 183 13.00 -0.50 -11.11
C ASN A 183 12.41 -1.88 -11.46
N HIS A 184 11.15 -2.14 -11.11
CA HIS A 184 10.45 -3.41 -11.36
C HIS A 184 9.28 -3.25 -12.34
N ARG A 185 9.56 -2.83 -13.59
CA ARG A 185 8.51 -2.49 -14.58
C ARG A 185 7.61 -3.65 -15.01
N LYS A 186 8.06 -4.89 -14.90
CA LYS A 186 7.30 -6.07 -15.36
C LYS A 186 6.31 -6.55 -14.29
N ARG A 187 5.11 -5.98 -14.29
CA ARG A 187 3.98 -6.45 -13.47
C ARG A 187 3.39 -7.75 -14.03
N ARG A 188 3.38 -8.80 -13.22
CA ARG A 188 2.97 -10.16 -13.59
C ARG A 188 1.51 -10.46 -13.25
N TRP A 189 0.89 -9.68 -12.36
CA TRP A 189 -0.42 -9.96 -11.77
C TRP A 189 -1.18 -8.67 -11.41
N SER A 190 -2.50 -8.78 -11.28
CA SER A 190 -3.43 -7.71 -10.85
C SER A 190 -4.43 -8.31 -9.88
N CYS A 191 -4.87 -7.56 -8.87
CA CYS A 191 -5.76 -7.98 -7.78
C CYS A 191 -6.90 -7.00 -7.54
N GLU A 192 -7.94 -7.43 -6.82
CA GLU A 192 -8.97 -6.56 -6.24
C GLU A 192 -8.42 -5.57 -5.19
N ILE A 193 -7.36 -5.95 -4.47
CA ILE A 193 -6.68 -5.07 -3.51
C ILE A 193 -5.85 -4.06 -4.31
N SER A 194 -6.19 -2.78 -4.15
CA SER A 194 -5.53 -1.67 -4.81
C SER A 194 -4.91 -0.72 -3.78
N GLY A 195 -4.32 0.38 -4.21
CA GLY A 195 -3.76 1.39 -3.29
C GLY A 195 -2.59 0.88 -2.44
N TRP A 196 -2.04 -0.29 -2.75
CA TRP A 196 -0.93 -0.84 -1.99
C TRP A 196 0.37 -0.11 -2.35
N GLU A 197 0.75 0.81 -1.48
CA GLU A 197 2.00 1.56 -1.52
C GLU A 197 2.64 1.33 -0.17
N PHE A 198 3.66 0.46 -0.13
CA PHE A 198 4.48 0.34 1.08
C PHE A 198 5.42 1.54 1.18
N ASP A 199 5.94 1.85 2.36
CA ASP A 199 6.77 3.04 2.53
C ASP A 199 8.15 2.84 1.89
N PHE A 200 8.87 1.78 2.28
CA PHE A 200 10.18 1.47 1.71
C PHE A 200 10.45 -0.01 1.50
N PHE A 201 11.41 -0.25 0.61
CA PHE A 201 12.06 -1.53 0.42
C PHE A 201 13.58 -1.37 0.61
N ASP A 202 14.17 -2.20 1.45
CA ASP A 202 15.62 -2.30 1.60
C ASP A 202 16.12 -3.42 0.70
N SER A 203 16.78 -3.05 -0.40
CA SER A 203 17.22 -4.01 -1.42
C SER A 203 18.39 -4.88 -0.97
N GLU A 204 19.19 -4.42 0.00
CA GLU A 204 20.32 -5.18 0.55
C GLU A 204 19.83 -6.33 1.43
N LYS A 205 18.80 -6.06 2.25
CA LYS A 205 18.20 -7.05 3.16
C LYS A 205 16.99 -7.77 2.58
N ASN A 206 16.51 -7.33 1.43
CA ASN A 206 15.26 -7.79 0.83
C ASN A 206 14.11 -7.70 1.86
N GLU A 207 14.03 -6.52 2.49
CA GLU A 207 13.16 -6.21 3.62
C GLU A 207 12.11 -5.17 3.20
N LEU A 208 10.83 -5.47 3.46
CA LEU A 208 9.77 -4.47 3.37
C LEU A 208 9.71 -3.69 4.67
N ILE A 209 9.69 -2.36 4.57
CA ILE A 209 9.72 -1.44 5.71
C ILE A 209 8.46 -0.59 5.69
N GLU A 210 7.74 -0.61 6.80
CA GLU A 210 6.54 0.18 7.05
C GLU A 210 6.74 1.15 8.19
N LEU A 211 6.45 2.42 7.96
CA LEU A 211 6.43 3.48 8.95
C LEU A 211 5.02 3.64 9.52
N LYS A 212 4.95 3.90 10.82
CA LYS A 212 3.71 4.21 11.53
C LYS A 212 3.93 5.43 12.41
N PHE A 213 3.31 6.54 12.07
CA PHE A 213 3.28 7.71 12.95
C PHE A 213 2.10 7.57 13.92
N SER A 214 2.31 6.89 15.07
CA SER A 214 1.24 6.62 16.03
C SER A 214 1.70 6.70 17.48
N ASP A 215 0.92 7.39 18.31
CA ASP A 215 1.08 7.39 19.76
C ASP A 215 0.76 6.04 20.41
N ARG A 216 0.09 5.12 19.71
CA ARG A 216 -0.07 3.73 20.13
C ARG A 216 1.23 2.99 19.95
N GLU A 217 1.58 2.13 20.91
CA GLU A 217 2.82 1.37 20.84
C GLU A 217 2.81 0.38 19.67
N PHE A 218 1.83 -0.52 19.60
CA PHE A 218 1.77 -1.59 18.62
C PHE A 218 0.33 -1.86 18.13
N ASN A 219 0.20 -2.33 16.90
CA ASN A 219 -1.06 -2.86 16.37
C ASN A 219 -0.78 -4.05 15.45
N ILE A 220 -1.42 -5.19 15.71
CA ILE A 220 -1.31 -6.40 14.90
C ILE A 220 -1.75 -6.19 13.44
N GLU A 221 -2.62 -5.21 13.19
CA GLU A 221 -3.01 -4.82 11.83
C GLU A 221 -1.83 -4.32 11.02
N TRP A 222 -0.80 -3.72 11.64
CA TRP A 222 0.41 -3.31 10.94
C TRP A 222 1.17 -4.52 10.40
N VAL A 223 1.30 -5.59 11.20
CA VAL A 223 1.91 -6.85 10.74
C VAL A 223 1.12 -7.44 9.59
N CYS A 224 -0.21 -7.51 9.72
CA CYS A 224 -1.08 -8.01 8.66
C CYS A 224 -0.97 -7.18 7.37
N GLN A 225 -0.92 -5.85 7.49
CA GLN A 225 -0.72 -4.93 6.38
C GLN A 225 0.62 -5.22 5.67
N THR A 226 1.72 -5.32 6.41
CA THR A 226 3.04 -5.60 5.84
C THR A 226 3.12 -6.99 5.20
N LEU A 227 2.50 -8.00 5.79
CA LEU A 227 2.40 -9.34 5.20
C LEU A 227 1.60 -9.32 3.88
N LEU A 228 0.52 -8.56 3.79
CA LEU A 228 -0.18 -8.40 2.51
C LEU A 228 0.71 -7.72 1.46
N TYR A 229 1.53 -6.72 1.84
CA TYR A 229 2.53 -6.17 0.91
C TYR A 229 3.53 -7.24 0.43
N VAL A 230 4.02 -8.10 1.33
CA VAL A 230 4.87 -9.25 0.97
C VAL A 230 4.20 -10.12 -0.10
N TYR A 231 2.92 -10.46 0.12
CA TYR A 231 2.14 -11.24 -0.84
C TYR A 231 2.03 -10.53 -2.21
N LEU A 232 1.66 -9.26 -2.19
CA LEU A 232 1.46 -8.47 -3.42
C LEU A 232 2.76 -8.22 -4.18
N VAL A 233 3.89 -8.04 -3.48
CA VAL A 233 5.22 -7.91 -4.08
C VAL A 233 5.61 -9.20 -4.81
N LYS A 234 5.45 -10.36 -4.17
CA LYS A 234 5.74 -11.65 -4.81
C LYS A 234 4.86 -11.89 -6.03
N ARG A 235 3.54 -11.66 -5.92
CA ARG A 235 2.62 -11.91 -7.04
C ARG A 235 2.78 -10.92 -8.18
N THR A 236 2.96 -9.64 -7.86
CA THR A 236 3.04 -8.58 -8.87
C THR A 236 4.41 -8.54 -9.52
N TYR A 237 5.49 -8.64 -8.77
CA TYR A 237 6.84 -8.44 -9.28
C TYR A 237 7.66 -9.72 -9.37
N GLY A 238 7.20 -10.82 -8.74
CA GLY A 238 7.95 -12.07 -8.70
C GLY A 238 9.16 -12.01 -7.76
N LEU A 239 9.13 -11.09 -6.78
CA LEU A 239 10.21 -10.90 -5.82
C LEU A 239 9.84 -11.53 -4.48
N ASP A 240 10.74 -12.36 -3.96
CA ASP A 240 10.60 -12.98 -2.65
C ASP A 240 11.14 -12.05 -1.58
N VAL A 241 10.27 -11.39 -0.82
CA VAL A 241 10.67 -10.65 0.38
C VAL A 241 11.16 -11.63 1.44
N GLN A 242 12.25 -11.31 2.13
CA GLN A 242 12.82 -12.18 3.18
C GLN A 242 12.48 -11.69 4.59
N ARG A 243 12.36 -10.38 4.76
CA ARG A 243 12.15 -9.75 6.06
C ARG A 243 11.06 -8.69 5.99
N ILE A 244 10.45 -8.41 7.13
CA ILE A 244 9.58 -7.26 7.30
C ILE A 244 10.09 -6.44 8.49
N LYS A 245 9.99 -5.12 8.38
CA LYS A 245 10.27 -4.17 9.46
C LYS A 245 9.10 -3.21 9.59
N ILE A 246 8.68 -2.95 10.81
CA ILE A 246 7.70 -1.92 11.15
C ILE A 246 8.39 -0.95 12.09
N LEU A 247 8.40 0.33 11.75
CA LEU A 247 8.95 1.39 12.58
C LEU A 247 7.83 2.32 13.02
N ASN A 248 7.56 2.36 14.32
CA ASN A 248 6.73 3.41 14.88
C ASN A 248 7.59 4.67 15.09
N THR A 249 7.42 5.65 14.21
CA THR A 249 8.24 6.86 14.18
C THR A 249 7.88 7.85 15.28
N TYR A 250 6.68 7.77 15.88
CA TYR A 250 6.34 8.59 17.04
C TYR A 250 6.94 8.01 18.33
N GLN A 251 6.84 6.68 18.50
CA GLN A 251 7.36 5.98 19.68
C GLN A 251 8.85 5.67 19.60
N ALA A 252 9.47 5.86 18.44
CA ALA A 252 10.87 5.47 18.17
C ALA A 252 11.16 4.00 18.48
N LYS A 253 10.19 3.13 18.18
CA LYS A 253 10.31 1.67 18.35
C LYS A 253 10.21 0.96 17.02
N GLN A 254 11.00 -0.09 16.84
CA GLN A 254 10.93 -0.95 15.66
C GLN A 254 10.67 -2.40 16.01
N TRP A 255 10.08 -3.11 15.06
CA TRP A 255 9.97 -4.56 15.05
C TRP A 255 10.49 -5.08 13.71
N SER A 256 11.35 -6.10 13.73
CA SER A 256 11.89 -6.71 12.51
C SER A 256 11.83 -8.22 12.63
N TRP A 257 11.33 -8.87 11.58
CA TRP A 257 11.18 -10.32 11.54
C TRP A 257 11.70 -10.90 10.23
N ASN A 258 12.44 -12.00 10.33
CA ASN A 258 12.66 -12.89 9.20
C ASN A 258 11.38 -13.69 8.95
N LEU A 259 10.87 -13.68 7.71
CA LEU A 259 9.61 -14.36 7.40
C LEU A 259 9.69 -15.87 7.62
N LYS A 260 10.84 -16.51 7.40
CA LYS A 260 10.99 -17.95 7.67
C LYS A 260 10.92 -18.30 9.15
N GLU A 261 11.27 -17.35 10.03
CA GLU A 261 11.27 -17.54 11.50
C GLU A 261 9.97 -17.02 12.14
N LEU A 262 9.23 -16.18 11.42
CA LEU A 262 7.93 -15.67 11.83
C LEU A 262 6.85 -16.76 11.70
N PHE A 263 6.87 -17.52 10.59
CA PHE A 263 5.89 -18.57 10.32
C PHE A 263 6.33 -19.92 10.87
N VAL A 264 5.35 -20.76 11.24
CA VAL A 264 5.61 -22.18 11.53
C VAL A 264 6.26 -22.87 10.33
N LYS A 265 6.92 -24.02 10.53
CA LYS A 265 7.47 -24.79 9.40
C LYS A 265 6.39 -25.08 8.34
N GLY A 266 6.61 -24.59 7.11
CA GLY A 266 5.65 -24.68 5.99
C GLY A 266 4.53 -23.62 6.01
N GLY A 267 4.47 -22.79 7.06
CA GLY A 267 3.46 -21.76 7.25
C GLY A 267 3.60 -20.59 6.29
N LEU A 268 4.82 -20.27 5.82
CA LEU A 268 5.03 -19.23 4.81
C LEU A 268 4.44 -19.65 3.46
N GLU A 269 4.65 -20.90 3.04
CA GLU A 269 4.01 -21.47 1.85
C GLU A 269 2.48 -21.49 2.01
N GLY A 270 2.00 -21.97 3.16
CA GLY A 270 0.57 -21.97 3.50
C GLY A 270 -0.04 -20.57 3.50
N PHE A 271 0.70 -19.54 3.88
CA PHE A 271 0.27 -18.14 3.82
C PHE A 271 0.04 -17.68 2.38
N PHE A 272 0.96 -17.99 1.46
CA PHE A 272 0.80 -17.68 0.04
C PHE A 272 -0.35 -18.46 -0.62
N GLU A 273 -0.53 -19.73 -0.26
CA GLU A 273 -1.62 -20.57 -0.74
C GLU A 273 -2.99 -20.07 -0.24
N LEU A 274 -3.09 -19.75 1.05
CA LEU A 274 -4.27 -19.17 1.66
C LEU A 274 -4.69 -17.91 0.93
N LEU A 275 -3.76 -16.97 0.72
CA LEU A 275 -4.07 -15.71 0.05
C LEU A 275 -4.35 -15.89 -1.43
N ASP A 276 -3.73 -16.85 -2.10
CA ASP A 276 -4.12 -17.20 -3.47
C ASP A 276 -5.57 -17.65 -3.54
N ILE A 277 -5.99 -18.52 -2.61
CA ILE A 277 -7.37 -19.01 -2.57
C ILE A 277 -8.31 -17.85 -2.23
N GLU A 278 -8.03 -17.12 -1.16
CA GLU A 278 -8.95 -16.10 -0.67
C GLU A 278 -9.02 -14.91 -1.64
N LEU A 279 -7.90 -14.42 -2.17
CA LEU A 279 -7.86 -13.21 -3.00
C LEU A 279 -8.07 -13.49 -4.51
N ASN A 280 -7.59 -14.63 -5.06
CA ASN A 280 -7.86 -14.93 -6.48
C ASN A 280 -9.25 -15.55 -6.74
N SER A 281 -9.80 -16.35 -5.82
CA SER A 281 -11.06 -17.06 -6.10
C SER A 281 -12.25 -16.11 -6.25
N LYS A 282 -12.27 -14.98 -5.52
CA LYS A 282 -13.32 -13.96 -5.69
C LYS A 282 -13.13 -13.09 -6.92
N GLU A 283 -11.90 -12.78 -7.31
CA GLU A 283 -11.64 -12.12 -8.61
C GLU A 283 -12.14 -13.02 -9.74
N LYS A 284 -11.87 -14.33 -9.66
CA LYS A 284 -12.41 -15.33 -10.56
C LYS A 284 -13.94 -15.35 -10.55
N GLU A 285 -14.58 -15.51 -9.40
CA GLU A 285 -16.04 -15.57 -9.29
C GLU A 285 -16.72 -14.28 -9.80
N SER A 286 -16.20 -13.11 -9.43
CA SER A 286 -16.71 -11.81 -9.88
C SER A 286 -16.53 -11.61 -11.38
N PHE A 287 -15.34 -11.92 -11.89
CA PHE A 287 -15.06 -11.87 -13.32
C PHE A 287 -15.95 -12.84 -14.10
N CYS A 288 -16.06 -14.09 -13.66
CA CYS A 288 -16.85 -15.11 -14.36
C CYS A 288 -18.35 -14.76 -14.31
N SER A 289 -18.86 -14.29 -13.17
CA SER A 289 -20.23 -13.77 -13.06
C SER A 289 -20.54 -12.64 -14.06
N LYS A 290 -19.64 -11.66 -14.19
CA LYS A 290 -19.78 -10.57 -15.18
C LYS A 290 -19.63 -11.07 -16.61
N ALA A 291 -18.67 -11.95 -16.86
CA ALA A 291 -18.43 -12.52 -18.17
C ALA A 291 -19.60 -13.40 -18.64
N HIS A 292 -20.22 -14.15 -17.75
CA HIS A 292 -21.43 -14.94 -18.00
C HIS A 292 -22.60 -14.04 -18.40
N LYS A 293 -22.82 -12.95 -17.66
CA LYS A 293 -23.86 -11.96 -18.00
C LYS A 293 -23.58 -11.28 -19.34
N ALA A 294 -22.34 -10.84 -19.58
CA ALA A 294 -21.94 -10.24 -20.85
C ALA A 294 -22.11 -11.22 -22.02
N MET A 295 -21.70 -12.49 -21.87
CA MET A 295 -21.88 -13.52 -22.91
C MET A 295 -23.35 -13.82 -23.17
N LYS A 296 -24.19 -13.87 -22.13
CA LYS A 296 -25.63 -14.04 -22.28
C LYS A 296 -26.23 -12.91 -23.12
N ASP A 297 -25.87 -11.66 -22.81
CA ASP A 297 -26.36 -10.50 -23.54
C ASP A 297 -25.82 -10.45 -24.97
N ILE A 298 -24.54 -10.79 -25.18
CA ILE A 298 -23.95 -10.88 -26.53
C ILE A 298 -24.71 -11.90 -27.37
N LEU A 299 -24.91 -13.12 -26.85
CA LEU A 299 -25.61 -14.17 -27.59
C LEU A 299 -27.09 -13.84 -27.84
N THR A 300 -27.71 -13.03 -26.97
CA THR A 300 -29.10 -12.59 -27.13
C THR A 300 -29.22 -11.45 -28.14
N ARG A 301 -28.26 -10.52 -28.17
CA ARG A 301 -28.31 -9.30 -28.98
C ARG A 301 -27.52 -9.38 -30.28
N GLU A 302 -26.71 -10.41 -30.54
CA GLU A 302 -25.79 -10.46 -31.69
C GLU A 302 -26.49 -10.38 -33.07
N ALA A 303 -27.77 -10.76 -33.16
CA ALA A 303 -28.57 -10.63 -34.38
C ALA A 303 -29.34 -9.30 -34.49
N SER A 304 -29.24 -8.43 -33.48
CA SER A 304 -29.92 -7.14 -33.44
C SER A 304 -29.16 -6.09 -34.26
N PRO A 305 -29.86 -5.21 -35.00
CA PRO A 305 -29.23 -4.10 -35.71
C PRO A 305 -28.52 -3.11 -34.78
N ASP A 306 -28.90 -3.05 -33.49
CA ASP A 306 -28.31 -2.17 -32.47
C ASP A 306 -27.25 -2.90 -31.60
N TYR A 307 -26.64 -3.97 -32.13
CA TYR A 307 -25.61 -4.71 -31.43
C TYR A 307 -24.30 -3.92 -31.31
N SER A 308 -23.88 -3.67 -30.07
CA SER A 308 -22.55 -3.13 -29.77
C SER A 308 -21.87 -3.97 -28.69
N LEU A 309 -20.81 -4.69 -29.08
CA LEU A 309 -19.98 -5.45 -28.14
C LEU A 309 -19.36 -4.52 -27.07
N GLU A 310 -18.92 -3.34 -27.50
CA GLU A 310 -18.34 -2.34 -26.62
C GLU A 310 -19.35 -1.87 -25.56
N GLU A 311 -20.59 -1.60 -25.95
CA GLU A 311 -21.66 -1.20 -25.02
C GLU A 311 -21.92 -2.28 -23.97
N ILE A 312 -22.09 -3.54 -24.40
CA ILE A 312 -22.35 -4.67 -23.50
C ILE A 312 -21.19 -4.86 -22.52
N VAL A 313 -19.95 -4.82 -23.01
CA VAL A 313 -18.75 -4.95 -22.16
C VAL A 313 -18.66 -3.80 -21.16
N ARG A 314 -18.86 -2.54 -21.60
CA ARG A 314 -18.85 -1.37 -20.72
C ARG A 314 -19.91 -1.47 -19.63
N GLN A 315 -21.12 -1.90 -19.98
CA GLN A 315 -22.24 -2.05 -19.04
C GLN A 315 -21.96 -3.09 -17.95
N HIS A 316 -21.54 -4.30 -18.32
CA HIS A 316 -21.35 -5.39 -17.36
C HIS A 316 -20.06 -5.26 -16.52
N PHE A 317 -19.02 -4.67 -17.10
CA PHE A 317 -17.75 -4.45 -16.39
C PHE A 317 -17.69 -3.09 -15.69
N ALA A 318 -18.69 -2.22 -15.85
CA ALA A 318 -18.71 -0.85 -15.34
C ALA A 318 -17.45 -0.06 -15.74
N LEU A 319 -17.04 -0.22 -17.01
CA LEU A 319 -15.85 0.43 -17.55
C LEU A 319 -16.26 1.78 -18.16
N TRP A 320 -15.76 2.86 -17.57
CA TRP A 320 -15.99 4.24 -18.01
C TRP A 320 -14.82 4.75 -18.87
N SER A 321 -15.01 5.90 -19.52
CA SER A 321 -14.10 6.47 -20.54
C SER A 321 -12.69 6.81 -20.05
N ASP A 322 -12.43 6.77 -18.75
CA ASP A 322 -11.13 7.02 -18.11
C ASP A 322 -10.14 5.85 -18.24
N LYS A 323 -10.55 4.67 -18.74
CA LYS A 323 -9.70 3.47 -18.87
C LYS A 323 -9.76 2.79 -20.25
N PRO A 324 -9.37 3.47 -21.33
CA PRO A 324 -9.50 2.96 -22.70
C PRO A 324 -8.79 1.62 -22.93
N LYS A 325 -7.60 1.42 -22.35
CA LYS A 325 -6.83 0.17 -22.48
C LYS A 325 -7.50 -1.05 -21.82
N GLU A 326 -8.23 -0.84 -20.71
CA GLU A 326 -8.97 -1.93 -20.06
C GLU A 326 -10.20 -2.31 -20.87
N ILE A 327 -10.89 -1.32 -21.46
CA ILE A 327 -12.01 -1.52 -22.39
C ILE A 327 -11.56 -2.33 -23.61
N GLU A 328 -10.52 -1.87 -24.31
CA GLU A 328 -9.97 -2.56 -25.49
C GLU A 328 -9.60 -4.01 -25.19
N ARG A 329 -8.97 -4.26 -24.04
CA ARG A 329 -8.57 -5.61 -23.62
C ARG A 329 -9.76 -6.53 -23.39
N CYS A 330 -10.84 -6.01 -22.79
CA CYS A 330 -12.07 -6.77 -22.59
C CYS A 330 -12.79 -7.01 -23.91
N ILE A 331 -12.87 -6.01 -24.80
CA ILE A 331 -13.44 -6.16 -26.15
C ILE A 331 -12.67 -7.23 -26.94
N ASP A 332 -11.34 -7.21 -26.93
CA ASP A 332 -10.51 -8.23 -27.60
C ASP A 332 -10.75 -9.62 -26.99
N PHE A 333 -10.92 -9.71 -25.66
CA PHE A 333 -11.26 -10.97 -24.99
C PHE A 333 -12.60 -11.54 -25.50
N PHE A 334 -13.67 -10.76 -25.42
CA PHE A 334 -15.00 -11.22 -25.84
C PHE A 334 -15.10 -11.44 -27.36
N SER A 335 -14.40 -10.64 -28.17
CA SER A 335 -14.34 -10.85 -29.63
C SER A 335 -13.74 -12.21 -30.00
N ARG A 336 -12.82 -12.74 -29.19
CA ARG A 336 -12.27 -14.09 -29.36
C ARG A 336 -13.23 -15.16 -28.85
N MET A 337 -13.86 -14.92 -27.70
CA MET A 337 -14.83 -15.84 -27.10
C MET A 337 -16.03 -16.12 -28.03
N VAL A 338 -16.57 -15.07 -28.67
CA VAL A 338 -17.73 -15.16 -29.57
C VAL A 338 -17.45 -15.96 -30.84
N LYS A 339 -16.17 -16.13 -31.21
CA LYS A 339 -15.75 -16.95 -32.37
C LYS A 339 -15.58 -18.44 -32.05
N LEU A 340 -15.71 -18.83 -30.78
CA LEU A 340 -15.59 -20.23 -30.40
C LEU A 340 -16.81 -21.05 -30.83
N LYS A 341 -16.56 -22.27 -31.30
CA LYS A 341 -17.62 -23.24 -31.61
C LYS A 341 -18.51 -23.55 -30.39
N GLU A 342 -17.95 -23.52 -29.19
CA GLU A 342 -18.66 -23.83 -27.94
C GLU A 342 -19.06 -22.59 -27.14
N ARG A 343 -19.19 -21.42 -27.80
CA ARG A 343 -19.44 -20.12 -27.14
C ARG A 343 -20.67 -20.09 -26.21
N ALA A 344 -21.66 -20.95 -26.42
CA ALA A 344 -22.82 -21.09 -25.53
C ALA A 344 -22.46 -21.63 -24.13
N LYS A 345 -21.40 -22.45 -24.01
CA LYS A 345 -20.93 -22.96 -22.72
C LYS A 345 -20.34 -21.86 -21.83
N LEU A 346 -19.84 -20.78 -22.44
CA LEU A 346 -19.25 -19.62 -21.75
C LEU A 346 -20.24 -18.81 -20.92
N VAL A 347 -21.53 -19.13 -20.97
CA VAL A 347 -22.57 -18.52 -20.12
C VAL A 347 -22.60 -19.16 -18.72
N TYR A 348 -22.04 -20.36 -18.56
CA TYR A 348 -22.17 -21.15 -17.32
C TYR A 348 -20.87 -21.79 -16.83
N ASP A 349 -19.82 -21.84 -17.64
CA ASP A 349 -18.57 -22.53 -17.31
C ASP A 349 -17.49 -21.57 -16.79
N ASP A 350 -17.45 -21.37 -15.47
CA ASP A 350 -16.44 -20.57 -14.77
C ASP A 350 -15.01 -21.05 -15.06
N THR A 351 -14.81 -22.36 -15.26
CA THR A 351 -13.47 -22.93 -15.46
C THR A 351 -12.97 -22.58 -16.86
N LEU A 352 -13.82 -22.72 -17.86
CA LEU A 352 -13.50 -22.37 -19.24
C LEU A 352 -13.28 -20.86 -19.38
N VAL A 353 -14.20 -20.03 -18.86
CA VAL A 353 -14.09 -18.56 -18.91
C VAL A 353 -12.82 -18.07 -18.25
N TRP A 354 -12.51 -18.57 -17.04
CA TRP A 354 -11.31 -18.18 -16.33
C TRP A 354 -10.03 -18.65 -17.02
N THR A 355 -9.99 -19.89 -17.52
CA THR A 355 -8.83 -20.43 -18.24
C THR A 355 -8.54 -19.61 -19.48
N MET A 356 -9.58 -19.27 -20.25
CA MET A 356 -9.45 -18.41 -21.43
C MET A 356 -8.98 -17.01 -21.07
N TRP A 357 -9.50 -16.42 -19.99
CA TRP A 357 -9.06 -15.12 -19.50
C TRP A 357 -7.57 -15.14 -19.16
N LEU A 358 -7.10 -16.16 -18.42
CA LEU A 358 -5.69 -16.30 -18.08
C LEU A 358 -4.81 -16.47 -19.34
N GLN A 359 -5.26 -17.25 -20.33
CA GLN A 359 -4.54 -17.41 -21.62
C GLN A 359 -4.48 -16.09 -22.40
N HIS A 360 -5.60 -15.36 -22.46
CA HIS A 360 -5.69 -14.04 -23.08
C HIS A 360 -4.73 -13.03 -22.42
N ARG A 361 -4.68 -13.03 -21.08
CA ARG A 361 -3.75 -12.21 -20.31
C ARG A 361 -2.28 -12.55 -20.58
N LYS A 362 -1.95 -13.81 -20.88
CA LYS A 362 -0.59 -14.24 -21.21
C LYS A 362 -0.18 -13.82 -22.63
N LYS A 363 -1.09 -13.88 -23.61
CA LYS A 363 -0.82 -13.58 -25.02
C LYS A 363 -0.68 -12.08 -25.32
N ASN A 364 -1.39 -11.23 -24.59
CA ASN A 364 -1.32 -9.77 -24.74
C ASN A 364 -0.30 -9.12 -23.78
N ARG A 365 0.78 -9.84 -23.43
CA ARG A 365 1.92 -9.27 -22.69
C ARG A 365 2.80 -8.51 -23.69
N PRO A 366 3.06 -7.21 -23.51
CA PRO A 366 4.18 -6.58 -24.22
C PRO A 366 5.48 -7.26 -23.75
N ASN A 367 6.37 -7.58 -24.70
CA ASN A 367 7.68 -8.18 -24.43
C ASN A 367 8.51 -7.36 -23.42
#